data_AF-A0A7S0SX41-F1
#
_entry.id   AF-A0A7S0SX41-F1
#
_cell.length_a   1.000
_cell.length_b   1.000
_cell.length_c   1.000
_cell.angle_alpha   90.00
_cell.angle_beta   90.00
_cell.angle_gamma   90.00
#
_symmetry.space_group_name_H-M   'P 1'
#
loop_
_entity.id
_entity.type
_entity.pdbx_description
1 polymer ?
#
loop_
_entity_poly.entity_id
_entity_poly.type
_entity_poly.pdbx_seq_one_letter_code
_entity_poly.pdbx_strand_id
1 'polypeptide(L)'
;NSPIISSKPIKYDIIYKARNHNQLLKNQVQKNINTCVPLNSEHTYKNPEIIFMVESIKNICGLSIIRNYNDLMEFNIRKYQNEFTIAADGFLNTTLNKVDKIDSTEEESTK
;
A
#
# COMPACT_ATOMS: atom_id res chain seq x y z
N ASN A 1 27.07 25.14 10.09
CA ASN A 1 26.95 23.74 9.62
C ASN A 1 26.67 23.73 8.13
N SER A 2 27.69 23.48 7.31
CA SER A 2 27.51 23.24 5.89
C SER A 2 26.75 21.91 5.71
N PRO A 3 25.77 21.82 4.78
CA PRO A 3 25.04 20.58 4.59
C PRO A 3 26.01 19.52 4.05
N ILE A 4 25.96 18.32 4.63
CA ILE A 4 26.68 17.15 4.11
C ILE A 4 25.97 16.76 2.82
N ILE A 5 26.50 17.23 1.68
CA ILE A 5 25.96 16.93 0.36
C ILE A 5 26.58 15.59 -0.05
N SER A 6 25.84 14.50 0.18
CA SER A 6 26.09 13.22 -0.49
C SER A 6 26.03 13.44 -2.01
N SER A 7 26.94 12.85 -2.79
CA SER A 7 26.98 13.04 -4.26
C SER A 7 25.76 12.47 -5.00
N LYS A 8 24.97 11.62 -4.33
CA LYS A 8 23.77 11.00 -4.90
C LYS A 8 22.50 11.63 -4.32
N PRO A 9 21.52 12.02 -5.16
CA PRO A 9 20.25 12.55 -4.68
C PRO A 9 19.49 11.49 -3.90
N ILE A 10 18.97 11.87 -2.73
CA ILE A 10 18.16 10.98 -1.89
C ILE A 10 16.76 10.89 -2.49
N LYS A 11 16.31 9.67 -2.75
CA LYS A 11 14.97 9.39 -3.29
C LYS A 11 13.91 9.39 -2.20
N TYR A 12 12.83 10.15 -2.38
CA TYR A 12 11.75 10.21 -1.42
C TYR A 12 10.35 10.18 -2.04
N ASP A 13 9.37 9.81 -1.24
CA ASP A 13 7.94 9.91 -1.57
C ASP A 13 7.14 10.52 -0.41
N ILE A 14 5.94 11.00 -0.69
CA ILE A 14 5.01 11.59 0.27
C ILE A 14 3.69 10.83 0.24
N ILE A 15 3.41 10.11 1.31
CA ILE A 15 2.15 9.38 1.50
C ILE A 15 1.24 10.19 2.42
N TYR A 16 0.10 10.62 1.89
CA TYR A 16 -0.94 11.28 2.67
C TYR A 16 -2.11 10.33 2.94
N LYS A 17 -2.48 10.18 4.21
CA LYS A 17 -3.63 9.39 4.68
C LYS A 17 -4.57 10.31 5.47
N ALA A 18 -5.80 10.45 5.00
CA ALA A 18 -6.86 11.14 5.72
C ALA A 18 -7.86 10.14 6.27
N ARG A 19 -8.20 10.23 7.55
CA ARG A 19 -9.33 9.51 8.15
C ARG A 19 -10.34 10.54 8.65
N ASN A 20 -11.44 10.68 7.92
CA ASN A 20 -12.56 11.58 8.24
C ASN A 20 -12.12 13.04 8.50
N HIS A 21 -11.15 13.53 7.73
CA HIS A 21 -10.68 14.92 7.81
C HIS A 21 -10.46 15.48 6.41
N ASN A 22 -11.16 16.58 6.09
CA ASN A 22 -11.24 17.13 4.74
C ASN A 22 -10.63 18.53 4.62
N GLN A 23 -10.19 19.15 5.72
CA GLN A 23 -9.68 20.53 5.70
C GLN A 23 -8.26 20.64 5.16
N LEU A 24 -7.44 19.59 5.33
CA LEU A 24 -6.06 19.56 4.86
C LEU A 24 -5.99 18.80 3.53
N LEU A 25 -5.75 19.53 2.44
CA LEU A 25 -5.73 18.92 1.10
C LEU A 25 -4.39 18.24 0.83
N LYS A 26 -4.42 17.04 0.22
CA LYS A 26 -3.23 16.27 -0.17
C LYS A 26 -2.19 17.14 -0.92
N ASN A 27 -2.65 17.95 -1.87
CA ASN A 27 -1.77 18.80 -2.68
C ASN A 27 -1.07 19.88 -1.86
N GLN A 28 -1.75 20.44 -0.85
CA GLN A 28 -1.16 21.43 0.05
C GLN A 28 -0.08 20.78 0.93
N VAL A 29 -0.35 19.58 1.45
CA VAL A 29 0.61 18.80 2.21
C VAL A 29 1.85 18.49 1.38
N GLN A 30 1.67 17.96 0.16
CA GLN A 30 2.77 17.61 -0.73
C GLN A 30 3.62 18.85 -1.08
N LYS A 31 2.97 19.97 -1.41
CA LYS A 31 3.66 21.23 -1.70
C LYS A 31 4.49 21.72 -0.51
N ASN A 32 3.90 21.74 0.68
CA ASN A 32 4.58 22.22 1.89
C ASN A 32 5.73 21.31 2.31
N ILE A 33 5.59 20.00 2.14
CA ILE A 33 6.71 19.09 2.40
C ILE A 33 7.83 19.32 1.39
N ASN A 34 7.51 19.40 0.09
CA ASN A 34 8.52 19.63 -0.95
C ASN A 34 9.33 20.92 -0.72
N THR A 35 8.75 21.96 -0.14
CA THR A 35 9.50 23.18 0.22
C THR A 35 10.48 23.00 1.38
N CYS A 36 10.29 21.97 2.20
CA CYS A 36 11.12 21.67 3.38
C CYS A 36 12.18 20.59 3.10
N VAL A 37 12.06 19.83 2.01
CA VAL A 37 13.03 18.78 1.67
C VAL A 37 14.30 19.43 1.07
N PRO A 38 15.51 18.97 1.44
CA PRO A 38 16.75 19.51 0.88
C PRO A 38 16.82 19.45 -0.65
N LEU A 39 17.50 20.42 -1.27
CA LEU A 39 17.65 20.52 -2.74
C LEU A 39 18.27 19.29 -3.40
N ASN A 40 19.06 18.50 -2.67
CA ASN A 40 19.70 17.28 -3.18
C ASN A 40 18.82 16.04 -2.98
N SER A 41 17.54 16.16 -3.31
CA SER A 41 16.55 15.09 -3.18
C SER A 41 15.72 14.96 -4.44
N GLU A 42 15.27 13.75 -4.73
CA GLU A 42 14.47 13.42 -5.91
C GLU A 42 13.15 12.79 -5.46
N HIS A 43 12.04 13.40 -5.85
CA HIS A 43 10.72 12.85 -5.59
C HIS A 43 10.41 11.69 -6.55
N THR A 44 10.18 10.49 -6.02
CA THR A 44 9.85 9.28 -6.81
C THR A 44 8.80 8.42 -6.13
N TYR A 45 7.83 7.93 -6.90
CA TYR A 45 6.86 6.92 -6.43
C TYR A 45 7.41 5.50 -6.47
N LYS A 46 8.51 5.28 -7.20
CA LYS A 46 9.11 3.96 -7.40
C LYS A 46 10.35 3.82 -6.52
N ASN A 47 10.30 2.87 -5.59
CA ASN A 47 11.37 2.52 -4.65
C ASN A 47 12.00 3.76 -3.95
N PRO A 48 11.20 4.54 -3.20
CA PRO A 48 11.73 5.63 -2.40
C PRO A 48 12.59 5.10 -1.25
N GLU A 49 13.70 5.80 -0.94
CA GLU A 49 14.55 5.48 0.21
C GLU A 49 13.95 6.03 1.51
N ILE A 50 13.26 7.18 1.41
CA ILE A 50 12.57 7.85 2.50
C ILE A 50 11.11 8.09 2.14
N ILE A 51 10.21 7.79 3.08
CA ILE A 51 8.80 8.16 2.97
C ILE A 51 8.45 9.17 4.05
N PHE A 52 7.87 10.28 3.62
CA PHE A 52 7.16 11.21 4.48
C PHE A 52 5.71 10.76 4.56
N MET A 53 5.34 10.07 5.65
CA MET A 53 3.97 9.66 5.90
C MET A 53 3.26 10.73 6.72
N VAL A 54 2.21 11.29 6.16
CA VAL A 54 1.35 12.27 6.82
C VAL A 54 0.00 11.65 7.04
N GLU A 55 -0.44 11.64 8.30
CA GLU A 55 -1.73 11.10 8.67
C GLU A 55 -2.58 12.17 9.37
N SER A 56 -3.78 12.38 8.87
CA SER A 56 -4.73 13.32 9.43
C SER A 56 -5.93 12.58 10.01
N ILE A 57 -6.17 12.76 11.31
CA ILE A 57 -7.25 12.12 12.06
C ILE A 57 -7.89 13.18 12.95
N LYS A 58 -9.17 13.51 12.70
CA LYS A 58 -9.86 14.62 13.37
C LYS A 58 -9.02 15.90 13.27
N ASN A 59 -8.71 16.56 14.38
CA ASN A 59 -7.90 17.78 14.45
C ASN A 59 -6.39 17.52 14.61
N ILE A 60 -5.92 16.29 14.46
CA ILE A 60 -4.51 15.91 14.64
C ILE A 60 -3.90 15.61 13.27
N CYS A 61 -2.72 16.17 13.02
CA CYS A 61 -1.86 15.85 11.88
C CYS A 61 -0.57 15.21 12.40
N GLY A 62 -0.42 13.90 12.17
CA GLY A 62 0.82 13.17 12.41
C GLY A 62 1.73 13.23 11.21
N LEU A 63 3.03 13.39 11.45
CA LEU A 63 4.09 13.31 10.45
C LEU A 63 5.08 12.24 10.90
N SER A 64 5.50 11.38 9.97
CA SER A 64 6.51 10.35 10.21
C SER A 64 7.48 10.28 9.03
N ILE A 65 8.77 10.15 9.34
CA ILE A 65 9.84 9.99 8.36
C ILE A 65 10.36 8.56 8.47
N ILE A 66 10.13 7.77 7.45
CA ILE A 66 10.35 6.32 7.48
C ILE A 66 11.40 5.96 6.44
N ARG A 67 12.41 5.20 6.83
CA ARG A 67 13.35 4.55 5.91
C ARG A 67 12.91 3.11 5.66
N ASN A 68 13.27 2.56 4.51
CA ASN A 68 12.98 1.17 4.16
C ASN A 68 11.48 0.83 4.29
N TYR A 69 10.62 1.78 3.90
CA TYR A 69 9.17 1.66 4.08
C TYR A 69 8.61 0.40 3.43
N ASN A 70 9.11 0.06 2.23
CA ASN A 70 8.67 -1.13 1.50
C ASN A 70 8.99 -2.43 2.25
N ASP A 71 10.17 -2.52 2.86
CA ASP A 71 10.58 -3.69 3.65
C ASP A 71 9.76 -3.79 4.94
N LEU A 72 9.50 -2.66 5.60
CA LEU A 72 8.67 -2.61 6.81
C LEU A 72 7.19 -2.91 6.52
N MET A 73 6.72 -2.56 5.32
CA MET A 73 5.35 -2.86 4.88
C MET A 73 5.08 -4.36 4.80
N GLU A 74 6.11 -5.19 4.61
CA GLU A 74 5.94 -6.64 4.53
C GLU A 74 5.44 -7.26 5.83
N PHE A 75 5.81 -6.67 6.97
CA PHE A 75 5.40 -7.13 8.29
C PHE A 75 4.01 -6.64 8.70
N ASN A 76 3.37 -5.80 7.90
CA ASN A 76 2.02 -5.37 8.21
C ASN A 76 1.06 -6.53 8.05
N ILE A 77 0.34 -6.89 9.13
CA ILE A 77 -0.70 -7.94 9.15
C ILE A 77 -1.69 -7.78 7.98
N ARG A 78 -1.94 -6.54 7.56
CA ARG A 78 -2.78 -6.21 6.41
C ARG A 78 -2.30 -6.83 5.08
N LYS A 79 -1.00 -7.03 4.88
CA LYS A 79 -0.45 -7.67 3.67
C LYS A 79 -0.89 -9.13 3.59
N TYR A 80 -0.86 -9.83 4.72
CA TYR A 80 -1.27 -11.23 4.83
C TYR A 80 -2.79 -11.42 4.79
N GLN A 81 -3.59 -10.45 5.25
CA GLN A 81 -5.05 -10.54 5.19
C GLN A 81 -5.59 -10.77 3.77
N ASN A 82 -4.97 -10.17 2.75
CA ASN A 82 -5.35 -10.39 1.36
C ASN A 82 -4.91 -11.77 0.83
N GLU A 83 -3.80 -12.32 1.32
CA GLU A 83 -3.33 -13.66 0.94
C GLU A 83 -4.31 -14.74 1.45
N PHE A 84 -4.89 -14.57 2.64
CA PHE A 84 -5.92 -15.47 3.15
C PHE A 84 -7.23 -15.39 2.34
N THR A 85 -7.61 -14.20 1.84
CA THR A 85 -8.78 -14.05 0.96
C THR A 85 -8.55 -14.75 -0.38
N ILE A 86 -7.38 -14.56 -1.00
CA ILE A 86 -7.03 -15.21 -2.28
C ILE A 86 -6.96 -16.74 -2.11
N ALA A 87 -6.42 -17.23 -0.99
CA ALA A 87 -6.41 -18.65 -0.68
C ALA A 87 -7.82 -19.22 -0.43
N ALA A 88 -8.70 -18.47 0.23
CA ALA A 88 -10.09 -18.86 0.47
C ALA A 88 -10.91 -18.91 -0.84
N ASP A 89 -10.74 -17.93 -1.73
CA ASP A 89 -11.37 -17.89 -3.04
C ASP A 89 -10.88 -19.05 -3.93
N GLY A 90 -9.57 -19.36 -3.88
CA GLY A 90 -9.00 -20.53 -4.55
C GLY A 90 -9.57 -21.85 -4.05
N PHE A 91 -9.80 -21.97 -2.74
CA PHE A 91 -10.39 -23.17 -2.14
C PHE A 91 -11.87 -23.34 -2.55
N LEU A 92 -12.69 -22.28 -2.46
CA LEU A 92 -14.10 -22.28 -2.86
C LEU A 92 -14.30 -22.62 -4.34
N ASN A 93 -13.47 -22.08 -5.23
CA ASN A 93 -13.54 -22.37 -6.66
C ASN A 93 -13.20 -23.84 -6.98
N THR A 94 -12.39 -24.49 -6.14
CA THR A 94 -12.06 -25.92 -6.31
C THR A 94 -13.22 -26.82 -5.87
N THR A 95 -13.96 -26.41 -4.83
CA THR A 95 -15.16 -27.14 -4.37
C THR A 95 -16.35 -26.99 -5.30
N LEU A 96 -16.58 -25.80 -5.88
CA LEU A 96 -17.69 -25.54 -6.81
C LEU A 96 -17.54 -26.34 -8.13
N ASN A 97 -16.34 -26.38 -8.71
CA ASN A 97 -16.05 -27.18 -9.92
C ASN A 97 -16.21 -28.70 -9.72
N LYS A 98 -16.32 -29.16 -8.47
CA LYS A 98 -16.56 -30.56 -8.12
C LYS A 98 -18.05 -30.90 -8.04
N VAL A 99 -18.92 -29.91 -7.85
CA VAL A 99 -20.38 -30.09 -7.77
C VAL A 99 -21.00 -30.15 -9.17
N ASP A 100 -20.51 -29.36 -10.12
CA ASP A 100 -21.03 -29.33 -11.51
C ASP A 100 -20.73 -30.59 -12.34
N LYS A 101 -19.90 -31.52 -11.82
CA LYS A 101 -19.56 -32.79 -12.50
C LYS A 101 -20.30 -34.02 -11.98
N ILE A 102 -21.16 -33.88 -10.98
CA ILE A 102 -21.85 -35.03 -10.36
C ILE A 102 -23.23 -35.29 -11.01
N ASP A 103 -23.76 -34.37 -11.82
CA ASP A 103 -25.16 -34.44 -12.29
C ASP A 103 -25.33 -34.84 -13.78
N SER A 104 -24.36 -35.55 -14.40
CA SER A 104 -24.47 -35.94 -15.82
C SER A 104 -24.13 -37.40 -16.14
N THR A 105 -24.30 -38.32 -15.20
CA THR A 105 -24.21 -39.77 -15.49
C THR A 105 -25.28 -40.54 -14.74
N GLU A 106 -26.52 -40.52 -15.23
CA GLU A 106 -27.50 -41.60 -15.06
C GLU A 106 -28.76 -41.30 -15.89
N GLU A 107 -28.74 -41.66 -17.19
CA GLU A 107 -29.95 -41.98 -17.96
C GLU A 107 -29.57 -42.63 -19.32
N GLU A 108 -29.22 -43.92 -19.31
CA GLU A 108 -29.52 -44.83 -20.43
C GLU A 108 -29.35 -46.31 -20.03
N SER A 109 -30.39 -46.94 -19.50
CA SER A 109 -30.63 -48.38 -19.74
C SER A 109 -32.04 -48.80 -19.31
N THR A 110 -32.96 -48.95 -20.26
CA THR A 110 -33.85 -50.13 -20.27
C THR A 110 -34.46 -50.32 -21.64
N LYS A 111 -33.92 -51.32 -22.35
CA LYS A 111 -34.71 -52.23 -23.16
C LYS A 111 -35.04 -53.44 -22.30
#